data_AF-A0A958MQV6-F1
#
_entry.id   AF-A0A958MQV6-F1
#
_cell.length_a   1.000
_cell.length_b   1.000
_cell.length_c   1.000
_cell.angle_alpha   90.00
_cell.angle_beta   90.00
_cell.angle_gamma   90.00
#
_symmetry.space_group_name_H-M   'P 1'
#
loop_
_entity.id
_entity.type
_entity.pdbx_description
1 polymer ?
#
loop_
_entity_poly.entity_id
_entity_poly.type
_entity_poly.pdbx_seq_one_letter_code
_entity_poly.pdbx_strand_id
1 'polypeptide(L)'
;ENSEVYISYCVKPDGGETIPIKITKLKIDEITSTTAVVTWETDTFSTSQVESTDQFTGWIYTGALYPELVMHHRVELTGLTPNTVYSVRVFSGIEGDPSVSHPVAFRTRR
;
A
#
# COMPACT_ATOMS: atom_id res chain seq x y z
N GLU A 1 7.31 -13.39 -14.38
CA GLU A 1 7.08 -12.89 -13.02
C GLU A 1 7.53 -11.43 -12.99
N ASN A 2 6.59 -10.49 -13.12
CA ASN A 2 6.92 -9.06 -13.18
C ASN A 2 7.03 -8.51 -11.77
N SER A 3 8.24 -8.52 -11.20
CA SER A 3 8.54 -7.78 -9.97
C SER A 3 8.81 -6.32 -10.35
N GLU A 4 7.75 -5.52 -10.50
CA GLU A 4 7.92 -4.08 -10.68
C GLU A 4 8.49 -3.48 -9.39
N VAL A 5 9.66 -2.86 -9.51
CA VAL A 5 10.35 -2.15 -8.44
C VAL A 5 9.90 -0.70 -8.47
N TYR A 6 9.28 -0.23 -7.38
CA TYR A 6 8.85 1.15 -7.27
C TYR A 6 9.74 1.89 -6.28
N ILE A 7 10.45 2.90 -6.78
CA ILE A 7 11.28 3.80 -5.98
C ILE A 7 10.63 5.18 -6.09
N SER A 8 10.08 5.68 -4.98
CA SER A 8 9.54 7.04 -4.90
C SER A 8 10.52 7.88 -4.08
N TYR A 9 11.03 8.96 -4.66
CA TYR A 9 11.90 9.93 -3.99
C TYR A 9 11.06 11.14 -3.58
N CYS A 10 10.82 11.32 -2.28
CA CYS A 10 10.25 12.54 -1.71
C CYS A 10 11.36 13.30 -0.97
N VAL A 11 11.64 14.54 -1.33
CA VAL A 11 12.67 15.37 -0.68
C VAL A 11 12.00 16.18 0.43
N LYS A 12 12.49 16.09 1.66
CA LYS A 12 11.99 16.90 2.77
C LYS A 12 12.40 18.38 2.62
N PRO A 13 11.55 19.33 3.04
CA PRO A 13 11.87 20.77 3.00
C PRO A 13 12.96 21.20 4.01
N ASP A 14 13.36 20.34 4.95
CA ASP A 14 14.37 20.62 5.99
C ASP A 14 15.80 20.21 5.62
N GLY A 15 16.01 19.63 4.43
CA GLY A 15 17.32 19.19 3.95
C GLY A 15 17.79 17.84 4.51
N GLY A 16 16.93 17.09 5.20
CA GLY A 16 17.21 15.69 5.56
C GLY A 16 17.11 14.77 4.34
N GLU A 17 18.14 13.95 4.11
CA GLU A 17 18.07 12.87 3.12
C GLU A 17 17.00 11.86 3.53
N THR A 18 15.97 11.68 2.70
CA THR A 18 15.08 10.53 2.82
C THR A 18 15.82 9.33 2.26
N ILE A 19 15.90 8.24 3.03
CA ILE A 19 16.35 6.97 2.48
C ILE A 19 15.16 6.45 1.66
N PRO A 20 15.27 6.37 0.31
CA PRO A 20 14.15 5.93 -0.50
C PRO A 20 13.86 4.46 -0.18
N ILE A 21 12.71 4.19 0.44
CA ILE A 21 12.30 2.82 0.76
C ILE A 21 11.83 2.16 -0.53
N LYS A 22 12.48 1.06 -0.91
CA LYS A 22 12.10 0.32 -2.10
C LYS A 22 10.98 -0.65 -1.76
N ILE A 23 9.80 -0.41 -2.33
CA ILE A 23 8.66 -1.32 -2.21
C ILE A 23 8.71 -2.35 -3.34
N THR A 24 8.60 -3.62 -2.97
CA THR A 24 8.60 -4.75 -3.91
C THR A 24 7.56 -5.79 -3.53
N LYS A 25 7.29 -6.73 -4.45
CA LYS A 25 6.36 -7.86 -4.25
C LYS A 25 4.98 -7.46 -3.73
N LEU A 26 4.49 -6.28 -4.10
CA LEU A 26 3.14 -5.85 -3.78
C LEU A 26 2.13 -6.82 -4.42
N LYS A 27 1.28 -7.42 -3.59
CA LYS A 27 0.31 -8.41 -3.99
C LYS A 27 -0.99 -8.23 -3.22
N ILE A 28 -2.10 -8.50 -3.88
CA ILE A 28 -3.45 -8.50 -3.30
C ILE A 28 -4.00 -9.92 -3.43
N ASP A 29 -4.28 -10.53 -2.29
CA ASP A 29 -4.68 -11.93 -2.14
C ASP A 29 -5.91 -12.06 -1.22
N GLU A 30 -6.36 -13.31 -1.00
CA GLU A 30 -7.46 -13.64 -0.09
C GLU A 30 -8.73 -12.80 -0.34
N ILE A 31 -8.94 -12.39 -1.59
CA ILE A 31 -10.02 -11.47 -1.96
C ILE A 31 -11.37 -12.16 -1.78
N THR A 32 -12.22 -11.62 -0.92
CA THR A 32 -13.62 -12.01 -0.72
C THR A 32 -14.56 -10.98 -1.34
N SER A 33 -15.85 -11.02 -1.01
CA SER A 33 -16.81 -9.99 -1.43
C SER A 33 -16.66 -8.69 -0.62
N THR A 34 -16.09 -8.73 0.58
CA THR A 34 -16.01 -7.58 1.50
C THR A 34 -14.62 -7.34 2.10
N THR A 35 -13.66 -8.22 1.81
CA THR A 35 -12.28 -8.13 2.32
C THR A 35 -11.25 -8.46 1.24
N ALA A 36 -10.01 -8.02 1.47
CA ALA A 36 -8.84 -8.41 0.70
C ALA A 36 -7.58 -8.26 1.55
N VAL A 37 -6.55 -9.06 1.29
CA VAL A 37 -5.28 -8.98 2.00
C VAL A 37 -4.23 -8.38 1.08
N VAL A 38 -3.57 -7.32 1.54
CA VAL A 38 -2.49 -6.63 0.82
C VAL A 38 -1.18 -6.96 1.50
N THR A 39 -0.21 -7.45 0.72
CA THR A 39 1.13 -7.80 1.18
C THR A 39 2.19 -7.15 0.32
N TRP A 40 3.31 -6.76 0.92
CA TRP A 40 4.47 -6.24 0.20
C TRP A 40 5.74 -6.41 1.04
N GLU A 41 6.88 -6.21 0.40
CA GLU A 41 8.19 -6.21 1.05
C GLU A 41 8.91 -4.88 0.85
N THR A 42 9.70 -4.49 1.84
CA THR A 42 10.62 -3.35 1.77
C THR A 42 12.05 -3.79 2.00
N ASP A 43 13.00 -3.03 1.45
CA ASP A 43 14.44 -3.21 1.70
C ASP A 43 14.92 -2.60 3.03
N THR A 44 14.03 -1.86 3.70
CA THR A 44 14.28 -1.19 4.98
C THR A 44 13.10 -1.44 5.94
N PHE A 45 13.37 -1.66 7.23
CA PHE A 45 12.32 -1.75 8.25
C PHE A 45 11.47 -0.47 8.26
N SER A 46 10.17 -0.59 8.02
CA SER A 46 9.30 0.58 7.82
C SER A 46 7.89 0.34 8.35
N THR A 47 7.12 1.42 8.50
CA THR A 47 5.69 1.36 8.86
C THR A 47 4.85 0.75 7.75
N SER A 48 3.60 0.39 8.07
CA SER A 48 2.65 -0.16 7.09
C SER A 48 1.38 0.69 7.03
N GLN A 49 0.98 1.10 5.83
CA GLN A 49 -0.33 1.71 5.61
C GLN A 49 -0.83 1.44 4.18
N VAL A 50 -2.15 1.31 4.04
CA VAL A 50 -2.81 1.05 2.76
C VAL A 50 -3.87 2.11 2.50
N GLU A 51 -3.92 2.58 1.26
CA GLU A 51 -5.02 3.38 0.73
C GLU A 51 -5.72 2.58 -0.35
N SER A 52 -7.05 2.59 -0.34
CA SER A 52 -7.89 2.01 -1.37
C SER A 52 -8.82 3.06 -1.97
N THR A 53 -8.91 3.09 -3.29
CA THR A 53 -9.84 3.93 -4.04
C THR A 53 -10.86 3.04 -4.74
N ASP A 54 -12.14 3.26 -4.48
CA ASP A 54 -13.21 2.69 -5.29
C ASP A 54 -13.17 3.36 -6.68
N GLN A 55 -12.93 2.58 -7.73
CA GLN A 55 -12.76 3.14 -9.08
C GLN A 55 -14.08 3.60 -9.72
N PHE A 56 -15.23 3.18 -9.19
CA PHE A 56 -16.52 3.62 -9.70
C PHE A 56 -16.95 4.94 -9.05
N THR A 57 -16.84 5.03 -7.72
CA THR A 57 -17.27 6.23 -6.98
C THR A 57 -16.17 7.28 -6.83
N GLY A 58 -14.92 6.90 -7.01
CA GLY A 58 -13.75 7.73 -6.69
C GLY A 58 -13.51 7.89 -5.19
N TRP A 59 -14.28 7.21 -4.34
CA TRP A 59 -14.13 7.29 -2.90
C TRP A 59 -12.79 6.72 -2.45
N ILE A 60 -12.04 7.49 -1.67
CA ILE A 60 -10.74 7.11 -1.13
C ILE A 60 -10.90 6.77 0.35
N TYR A 61 -10.40 5.60 0.72
CA TYR A 61 -10.25 5.17 2.10
C TYR A 61 -8.77 4.97 2.42
N THR A 62 -8.30 5.63 3.47
CA THR A 62 -6.95 5.44 4.02
C THR A 62 -7.07 4.64 5.31
N GLY A 63 -6.41 3.48 5.35
CA GLY A 63 -6.40 2.61 6.52
C GLY A 63 -5.55 3.15 7.67
N ALA A 64 -5.61 2.46 8.80
CA ALA A 64 -4.79 2.76 9.95
C ALA A 64 -3.28 2.69 9.61
N LEU A 65 -2.50 3.57 10.23
CA LEU A 65 -1.05 3.48 10.22
C LEU A 65 -0.62 2.43 11.26
N TYR A 66 0.08 1.39 10.81
CA TYR A 66 0.73 0.42 11.69
C TYR A 66 2.17 0.89 11.94
N PRO A 67 2.50 1.34 13.17
CA PRO A 67 3.80 1.97 13.47
C PRO A 67 4.94 0.97 13.65
N GLU A 68 4.64 -0.33 13.77
CA GLU A 68 5.65 -1.38 13.86
C GLU A 68 6.52 -1.39 12.60
N LEU A 69 7.84 -1.35 12.81
CA LEU A 69 8.80 -1.34 11.72
C LEU A 69 9.12 -2.79 11.31
N VAL A 70 8.65 -3.17 10.12
CA VAL A 70 8.84 -4.52 9.55
C VAL A 70 9.35 -4.41 8.10
N MET A 71 9.87 -5.52 7.57
CA MET A 71 10.24 -5.64 6.14
C MET A 71 9.23 -6.46 5.34
N HIS A 72 8.38 -7.23 6.02
CA HIS A 72 7.31 -8.02 5.43
C HIS A 72 5.98 -7.51 5.97
N HIS A 73 5.22 -6.88 5.10
CA HIS A 73 4.00 -6.18 5.47
C HIS A 73 2.77 -7.00 5.10
N ARG A 74 1.75 -6.96 5.95
CA ARG A 74 0.45 -7.58 5.71
C ARG A 74 -0.63 -6.71 6.32
N VAL A 75 -1.57 -6.24 5.50
CA VAL A 75 -2.72 -5.45 5.93
C VAL A 75 -3.98 -6.04 5.33
N GLU A 76 -4.99 -6.23 6.16
CA GLU A 76 -6.32 -6.66 5.72
C GLU A 76 -7.20 -5.42 5.47
N LEU A 77 -7.72 -5.31 4.24
CA LEU A 77 -8.76 -4.35 3.89
C LEU A 77 -10.12 -4.98 4.19
N THR A 78 -10.96 -4.23 4.89
CA THR A 78 -12.30 -4.65 5.29
C THR A 78 -13.35 -3.62 4.89
N GLY A 79 -14.62 -4.01 4.85
CA GLY A 79 -15.73 -3.09 4.53
C GLY A 79 -15.81 -2.73 3.05
N LEU A 80 -15.25 -3.57 2.18
CA LEU A 80 -15.34 -3.42 0.74
C LEU A 80 -16.76 -3.76 0.25
N THR A 81 -17.13 -3.18 -0.88
CA THR A 81 -18.40 -3.49 -1.55
C THR A 81 -18.22 -4.68 -2.50
N PRO A 82 -19.16 -5.65 -2.55
CA PRO A 82 -19.10 -6.77 -3.48
C PRO A 82 -19.09 -6.33 -4.95
N ASN A 83 -18.39 -7.08 -5.80
CA ASN A 83 -18.27 -6.87 -7.25
C ASN A 83 -17.73 -5.48 -7.67
N THR A 84 -16.98 -4.80 -6.80
CA THR A 84 -16.41 -3.46 -7.03
C THR A 84 -14.93 -3.54 -7.39
N VAL A 85 -14.49 -2.66 -8.29
CA VAL A 85 -13.07 -2.51 -8.64
C VAL A 85 -12.45 -1.48 -7.72
N TYR A 86 -11.37 -1.86 -7.06
CA TYR A 86 -10.58 -0.99 -6.20
C TYR A 86 -9.18 -0.82 -6.78
N SER A 87 -8.61 0.38 -6.60
CA SER A 87 -7.20 0.67 -6.79
C SER A 87 -6.53 0.78 -5.42
N VAL A 88 -5.40 0.12 -5.21
CA VAL A 88 -4.68 0.12 -3.93
C VAL A 88 -3.29 0.74 -4.08
N ARG A 89 -2.93 1.60 -3.12
CA ARG A 89 -1.56 2.09 -2.92
C ARG A 89 -1.10 1.71 -1.52
N VAL A 90 0.17 1.38 -1.38
CA VAL A 90 0.79 1.13 -0.07
C VAL A 90 1.81 2.21 0.24
N PHE A 91 1.93 2.52 1.54
CA PHE A 91 2.80 3.54 2.08
C PHE A 91 3.69 2.89 3.12
N SER A 92 4.99 3.15 3.01
CA SER A 92 6.02 2.65 3.93
C SER A 92 6.97 3.78 4.26
N GLY A 93 7.15 4.05 5.55
CA GLY A 93 7.97 5.17 6.01
C GLY A 93 8.85 4.82 7.20
N ILE A 94 10.01 5.48 7.27
CA ILE A 94 10.78 5.69 8.49
C ILE A 94 10.85 7.20 8.67
N GLU A 95 10.25 7.74 9.74
CA GLU A 95 10.25 9.17 10.10
C GLU A 95 10.17 10.19 8.93
N GLY A 96 9.01 10.80 8.70
CA GLY A 96 8.79 11.80 7.66
C GLY A 96 7.98 11.27 6.48
N ASP A 97 8.26 11.74 5.26
CA ASP A 97 7.47 11.39 4.08
C ASP A 97 7.67 9.90 3.70
N PRO A 98 6.58 9.12 3.58
CA PRO A 98 6.69 7.72 3.22
C PRO A 98 6.98 7.53 1.72
N SER A 99 7.61 6.41 1.38
CA SER A 99 7.60 5.89 0.01
C SER A 99 6.24 5.30 -0.32
N VAL A 100 5.79 5.52 -1.56
CA VAL A 100 4.45 5.13 -2.03
C VAL A 100 4.58 4.23 -3.25
N SER A 101 3.78 3.16 -3.32
CA SER A 101 3.74 2.28 -4.50
C SER A 101 2.97 2.90 -5.67
N HIS A 102 3.12 2.31 -6.86
CA HIS A 102 2.12 2.52 -7.91
C HIS A 102 0.78 1.90 -7.50
N PRO A 103 -0.34 2.40 -8.06
CA PRO A 103 -1.65 1.81 -7.84
C PRO A 103 -1.74 0.40 -8.45
N VAL A 104 -2.26 -0.55 -7.67
CA VAL A 104 -2.59 -1.90 -8.15
C VAL A 104 -4.09 -2.11 -8.05
N ALA A 105 -4.72 -2.48 -9.15
CA ALA A 105 -6.16 -2.70 -9.20
C ALA A 105 -6.54 -4.16 -8.88
N PHE A 106 -7.63 -4.34 -8.16
CA PHE A 106 -8.28 -5.64 -7.96
C PHE A 106 -9.79 -5.49 -7.95
N ARG A 107 -10.52 -6.61 -8.06
CA ARG A 107 -11.99 -6.64 -7.98
C ARG A 107 -12.43 -7.56 -6.86
N THR A 108 -13.34 -7.11 -6.00
CA THR A 108 -13.97 -7.97 -4.99
C THR A 108 -14.88 -9.02 -5.64
N ARG A 109 -15.11 -10.11 -4.92
CA ARG A 109 -16.03 -11.16 -5.38
C ARG A 109 -17.47 -10.68 -5.37
N ARG A 110 -18.31 -11.37 -6.15
CA ARG A 110 -19.76 -11.19 -6.14
C ARG A 110 -20.39 -11.77 -4.89
#